data_AF-A0A429BK09-F1
#
_entry.id   AF-A0A429BK09-F1
#
_cell.length_a   1.000
_cell.length_b   1.000
_cell.length_c   1.000
_cell.angle_alpha   90.00
_cell.angle_beta   90.00
_cell.angle_gamma   90.00
#
_symmetry.space_group_name_H-M   'P 1'
#
loop_
_entity.id
_entity.type
_entity.pdbx_description
1 polymer ?
#
loop_
_entity_poly.entity_id
_entity_poly.type
_entity_poly.pdbx_seq_one_letter_code
_entity_poly.pdbx_strand_id
1 'polypeptide(L)'
;MRERTALYRLYDAADELLYVGITTDTAVRWQAHSTTKWWPQVARKAVQWYATRAEAAAAEIAAIKTERPAHNRAHADYHPPLGTSVRDLRARFADVINDAAAYDTITYVTSRGRRIAAVVSVADAEAIQGYHESRD
;
A
#
# COMPACT_ATOMS: atom_id res chain seq x y z
N MET A 1 -11.04 15.43 -14.30
CA MET A 1 -9.70 15.48 -14.94
C MET A 1 -8.92 14.29 -14.41
N ARG A 2 -8.12 13.58 -15.23
CA ARG A 2 -7.26 12.51 -14.71
C ARG A 2 -6.11 13.16 -13.93
N GLU A 3 -6.13 13.04 -12.61
CA GLU A 3 -5.07 13.57 -11.75
C GLU A 3 -3.83 12.67 -11.87
N ARG A 4 -2.71 13.28 -12.23
CA ARG A 4 -1.42 12.59 -12.33
C ARG A 4 -0.99 12.14 -10.94
N THR A 5 -0.38 10.97 -10.84
CA THR A 5 0.13 10.43 -9.57
C THR A 5 1.65 10.31 -9.64
N ALA A 6 2.33 10.86 -8.64
CA ALA A 6 3.76 10.79 -8.50
C ALA A 6 4.17 9.51 -7.77
N LEU A 7 5.13 8.78 -8.32
CA LEU A 7 5.97 7.82 -7.63
C LEU A 7 7.20 8.56 -7.10
N TYR A 8 7.42 8.55 -5.80
CA TYR A 8 8.60 9.13 -5.17
C TYR A 8 9.48 8.06 -4.54
N ARG A 9 10.79 8.27 -4.67
CA ARG A 9 11.84 7.47 -4.04
C ARG A 9 12.67 8.37 -3.12
N LEU A 10 12.98 7.86 -1.94
CA LEU A 10 13.78 8.52 -0.93
C LEU A 10 15.04 7.69 -0.72
N TYR A 11 16.20 8.34 -0.78
CA TYR A 11 17.50 7.71 -0.66
C TYR A 11 18.29 8.36 0.45
N ASP A 12 19.20 7.60 1.05
CA ASP A 12 20.16 8.12 2.00
C ASP A 12 21.37 8.77 1.31
N ALA A 13 22.36 9.17 2.10
CA ALA A 13 23.59 9.80 1.61
C ALA A 13 24.52 8.83 0.85
N ALA A 14 24.34 7.51 1.02
CA ALA A 14 25.07 6.46 0.31
C ALA A 14 24.35 6.00 -0.97
N ASP A 15 23.25 6.68 -1.33
CA ASP A 15 22.36 6.34 -2.45
C ASP A 15 21.60 5.02 -2.27
N GLU A 16 21.49 4.53 -1.03
CA GLU A 16 20.65 3.38 -0.70
C GLU A 16 19.18 3.79 -0.65
N LEU A 17 18.31 2.96 -1.26
CA LEU A 17 16.88 3.24 -1.29
C LEU A 17 16.25 3.01 0.08
N LEU A 18 15.82 4.10 0.70
CA LEU A 18 15.15 4.09 2.00
C LEU A 18 13.66 3.80 1.85
N TYR A 19 12.98 4.50 0.94
CA TYR A 19 11.53 4.37 0.80
C TYR A 19 11.05 4.67 -0.62
N VAL A 20 10.01 3.97 -1.06
CA VAL A 20 9.26 4.27 -2.28
C VAL A 20 7.76 4.36 -1.96
N GLY A 21 7.09 5.35 -2.52
CA GLY A 21 5.66 5.60 -2.32
C GLY A 21 5.00 6.30 -3.51
N ILE A 22 3.67 6.29 -3.59
CA ILE A 22 2.91 7.12 -4.52
C ILE A 22 2.07 8.21 -3.84
N THR A 23 1.81 9.33 -4.54
CA THR A 23 0.95 10.42 -4.06
C THR A 23 0.52 11.35 -5.20
N THR A 24 -0.62 12.04 -5.06
CA THR A 24 -0.98 13.17 -5.93
C THR A 24 -0.35 14.49 -5.46
N ASP A 25 0.06 14.58 -4.19
CA ASP A 25 0.72 15.73 -3.58
C ASP A 25 1.97 15.29 -2.81
N THR A 26 3.15 15.68 -3.32
CA THR A 26 4.43 15.34 -2.70
C THR A 26 4.73 16.17 -1.46
N ALA A 27 4.27 17.42 -1.38
CA ALA A 27 4.57 18.31 -0.28
C ALA A 27 3.88 17.84 1.01
N VAL A 28 2.58 17.53 0.92
CA VAL A 28 1.81 16.95 2.04
C VAL A 28 2.44 15.63 2.48
N ARG A 29 2.84 14.79 1.53
CA ARG A 29 3.41 13.47 1.84
C ARG A 29 4.79 13.57 2.51
N TRP A 30 5.62 14.53 2.10
CA TRP A 30 6.91 14.78 2.76
C TRP A 30 6.73 15.32 4.18
N GLN A 31 5.76 16.21 4.40
CA GLN A 31 5.44 16.68 5.74
C GLN A 31 5.03 15.52 6.65
N ALA A 32 4.19 14.61 6.16
CA ALA A 32 3.83 13.40 6.90
C ALA A 32 5.08 12.54 7.24
N HIS A 33 5.93 12.28 6.23
CA HIS A 33 7.15 11.51 6.43
C HIS A 33 8.15 12.18 7.38
N SER A 34 8.16 13.51 7.47
CA SER A 34 9.07 14.25 8.36
C SER A 34 8.94 13.91 9.84
N THR A 35 7.84 13.28 10.23
CA THR A 35 7.58 12.81 11.59
C THR A 35 8.17 11.42 11.89
N THR A 36 8.66 10.71 10.88
CA THR A 36 9.20 9.35 11.04
C THR A 36 10.65 9.37 11.51
N LYS A 37 11.04 8.36 12.29
CA LYS A 37 12.39 8.28 12.90
C LYS A 37 13.53 8.22 11.88
N TRP A 38 13.27 7.71 10.68
CA TRP A 38 14.28 7.55 9.63
C TRP A 38 14.35 8.74 8.68
N TRP A 39 13.40 9.68 8.71
CA TRP A 39 13.41 10.85 7.84
C TRP A 39 14.72 11.66 7.84
N PRO A 40 15.42 11.85 8.97
CA PRO A 40 16.71 12.55 8.98
C PRO A 40 17.79 11.89 8.10
N GLN A 41 17.62 10.62 7.71
CA GLN A 41 18.56 9.91 6.85
C GLN A 41 18.36 10.25 5.37
N VAL A 42 17.23 10.84 4.98
CA VAL A 42 16.93 11.16 3.57
C VAL A 42 17.84 12.26 3.06
N ALA A 43 18.74 11.92 2.15
CA ALA A 43 19.64 12.86 1.48
C ALA A 43 19.18 13.23 0.07
N ARG A 44 18.48 12.32 -0.63
CA ARG A 44 18.02 12.53 -2.00
C ARG A 44 16.58 12.08 -2.20
N LYS A 45 15.85 12.83 -3.03
CA LYS A 45 14.45 12.55 -3.40
C LYS A 45 14.36 12.51 -4.93
N ALA A 46 13.78 11.44 -5.47
CA ALA A 46 13.46 11.33 -6.89
C ALA A 46 11.94 11.22 -7.06
N VAL A 47 11.38 11.91 -8.04
CA VAL A 47 9.93 11.90 -8.30
C VAL A 47 9.69 11.63 -9.79
N GLN A 48 8.80 10.69 -10.07
CA GLN A 48 8.35 10.36 -11.42
C GLN A 48 6.83 10.43 -11.47
N TRP A 49 6.29 11.21 -12.42
CA TRP A 49 4.85 11.37 -12.59
C TRP A 49 4.30 10.38 -13.60
N TYR A 50 3.19 9.74 -13.25
CA TYR A 50 2.40 8.87 -14.12
C TYR A 50 1.07 9.53 -14.46
N ALA A 51 0.53 9.21 -15.64
CA ALA A 51 -0.73 9.77 -16.11
C ALA A 51 -1.90 9.31 -15.25
N THR A 52 -1.78 8.12 -14.66
CA THR A 52 -2.81 7.54 -13.80
C THR A 52 -2.23 6.98 -12.50
N ARG A 53 -3.10 6.88 -11.49
CA ARG A 53 -2.77 6.22 -10.23
C ARG A 53 -2.43 4.73 -10.40
N ALA A 54 -3.09 4.06 -11.35
CA ALA A 54 -2.86 2.63 -11.62
C ALA A 54 -1.44 2.36 -12.13
N GLU A 55 -0.97 3.20 -13.06
CA GLU A 55 0.42 3.13 -13.56
C GLU A 55 1.44 3.40 -12.45
N ALA A 56 1.20 4.43 -11.62
CA ALA A 56 2.08 4.74 -10.49
C ALA A 56 2.16 3.57 -9.50
N ALA A 57 1.03 2.94 -9.18
CA ALA A 57 0.96 1.79 -8.28
C ALA A 57 1.69 0.57 -8.86
N ALA A 58 1.53 0.28 -10.15
CA ALA A 58 2.27 -0.81 -10.80
C ALA A 58 3.79 -0.58 -10.73
N ALA A 59 4.23 0.66 -10.94
CA ALA A 59 5.64 1.03 -10.84
C ALA A 59 6.18 1.01 -9.39
N GLU A 60 5.36 1.38 -8.41
CA GLU A 60 5.67 1.25 -6.98
C GLU A 60 5.90 -0.21 -6.58
N ILE A 61 5.00 -1.10 -7.01
CA ILE A 61 5.12 -2.54 -6.77
C ILE A 61 6.41 -3.09 -7.38
N ALA A 62 6.71 -2.71 -8.62
CA ALA A 62 7.94 -3.12 -9.29
C ALA A 62 9.18 -2.64 -8.51
N ALA A 63 9.19 -1.39 -8.05
CA ALA A 63 10.27 -0.81 -7.27
C ALA A 63 10.47 -1.53 -5.92
N ILE A 64 9.39 -1.78 -5.17
CA ILE A 64 9.49 -2.48 -3.87
C ILE A 64 10.05 -3.89 -4.05
N LYS A 65 9.58 -4.63 -5.06
CA LYS A 65 10.00 -6.01 -5.32
C LYS A 65 11.47 -6.11 -5.73
N THR A 66 11.93 -5.18 -6.57
CA THR A 66 13.28 -5.23 -7.17
C THR A 66 14.32 -4.53 -6.31
N GLU A 67 13.99 -3.36 -5.76
CA GLU A 67 14.93 -2.47 -5.06
C GLU A 67 14.92 -2.72 -3.54
N ARG A 68 13.90 -3.40 -2.99
CA ARG A 68 13.77 -3.79 -1.57
C ARG A 68 14.13 -2.67 -0.56
N PRO A 69 13.41 -1.53 -0.57
CA PRO A 69 13.74 -0.37 0.25
C PRO A 69 13.82 -0.69 1.75
N ALA A 70 14.78 -0.09 2.44
CA ALA A 70 15.07 -0.37 3.85
C ALA A 70 13.87 -0.09 4.78
N HIS A 71 13.10 0.97 4.51
CA HIS A 71 11.98 1.44 5.35
C HIS A 71 10.60 1.19 4.75
N ASN A 72 10.51 0.67 3.52
CA ASN A 72 9.29 -0.03 3.10
C ASN A 72 9.05 -1.30 3.94
N ARG A 73 9.99 -1.68 4.82
CA ARG A 73 9.86 -2.77 5.80
C ARG A 73 8.93 -2.53 6.98
N ALA A 74 8.66 -1.28 7.35
CA ALA A 74 7.52 -1.00 8.24
C ALA A 74 6.18 -1.45 7.60
N HIS A 75 6.16 -1.65 6.27
CA HIS A 75 5.11 -2.35 5.51
C HIS A 75 5.55 -3.72 4.96
N ALA A 76 6.78 -4.21 5.18
CA ALA A 76 7.23 -5.56 4.77
C ALA A 76 7.22 -6.58 5.91
N ASP A 77 7.15 -6.15 7.17
CA ASP A 77 6.65 -6.98 8.27
C ASP A 77 5.12 -7.15 8.19
N TYR A 78 4.46 -6.45 7.27
CA TYR A 78 3.14 -6.84 6.79
C TYR A 78 3.27 -7.97 5.76
N HIS A 79 3.65 -9.14 6.27
CA HIS A 79 3.04 -10.35 5.76
C HIS A 79 1.58 -10.25 6.18
N PRO A 80 0.56 -10.22 5.30
CA PRO A 80 -0.79 -10.47 5.77
C PRO A 80 -0.69 -11.83 6.46
N PRO A 81 -0.92 -11.94 7.78
CA PRO A 81 -1.13 -13.25 8.33
C PRO A 81 -2.32 -13.81 7.55
N LEU A 82 -2.45 -15.13 7.51
CA LEU A 82 -3.63 -15.81 7.00
C LEU A 82 -4.90 -15.53 7.87
N GLY A 83 -4.98 -14.33 8.48
CA GLY A 83 -5.94 -13.79 9.42
C GLY A 83 -5.40 -12.59 10.23
N THR A 84 -5.98 -11.39 10.10
CA THR A 84 -5.80 -10.23 11.01
C THR A 84 -6.89 -10.26 12.09
N SER A 85 -6.57 -9.99 13.37
CA SER A 85 -7.60 -9.96 14.42
C SER A 85 -8.52 -8.74 14.27
N VAL A 86 -9.77 -8.82 14.74
CA VAL A 86 -10.70 -7.65 14.74
C VAL A 86 -10.11 -6.43 15.48
N ARG A 87 -9.29 -6.67 16.51
CA ARG A 87 -8.64 -5.59 17.28
C ARG A 87 -7.61 -4.87 16.42
N ASP A 88 -6.77 -5.63 15.71
CA ASP A 88 -5.72 -5.08 14.86
C ASP A 88 -6.30 -4.44 13.61
N LEU A 89 -7.39 -5.01 13.06
CA LEU A 89 -8.16 -4.40 11.98
C LEU A 89 -8.67 -3.01 12.38
N ARG A 90 -9.21 -2.83 13.60
CA ARG A 90 -9.65 -1.49 14.05
C ARG A 90 -8.49 -0.51 14.16
N ALA A 91 -7.33 -0.98 14.63
CA ALA A 91 -6.16 -0.12 14.79
C ALA A 91 -5.54 0.29 13.45
N ARG A 92 -5.72 -0.51 12.39
CA ARG A 92 -5.05 -0.37 11.09
C ARG A 92 -6.03 -0.38 9.91
N PHE A 93 -7.25 0.07 10.14
CA PHE A 93 -8.36 -0.09 9.18
C PHE A 93 -8.06 0.58 7.83
N ALA A 94 -7.46 1.77 7.88
CA ALA A 94 -7.06 2.50 6.68
C ALA A 94 -6.01 1.74 5.85
N ASP A 95 -5.02 1.12 6.51
CA ASP A 95 -3.96 0.38 5.83
C ASP A 95 -4.53 -0.87 5.14
N VAL A 96 -5.41 -1.61 5.81
CA VAL A 96 -6.05 -2.82 5.25
C VAL A 96 -6.94 -2.48 4.05
N ILE A 97 -7.68 -1.37 4.10
CA ILE A 97 -8.48 -0.91 2.95
C ILE A 97 -7.58 -0.48 1.79
N ASN A 98 -6.52 0.29 2.09
CA ASN A 98 -5.57 0.73 1.08
C ASN A 98 -4.88 -0.46 0.41
N ASP A 99 -4.52 -1.48 1.19
CA ASP A 99 -3.87 -2.68 0.68
C ASP A 99 -4.81 -3.53 -0.19
N ALA A 100 -6.06 -3.73 0.26
CA ALA A 100 -7.07 -4.47 -0.51
C ALA A 100 -7.43 -3.75 -1.82
N ALA A 101 -7.46 -2.42 -1.81
CA ALA A 101 -7.72 -1.60 -3.00
C ALA A 101 -6.51 -1.50 -3.94
N ALA A 102 -5.28 -1.64 -3.43
CA ALA A 102 -4.05 -1.42 -4.21
C ALA A 102 -3.34 -2.70 -4.67
N TYR A 103 -3.49 -3.81 -3.96
CA TYR A 103 -2.64 -5.00 -4.12
C TYR A 103 -3.38 -6.30 -4.46
N ASP A 104 -4.66 -6.25 -4.84
CA ASP A 104 -5.47 -7.44 -5.17
C ASP A 104 -5.38 -8.55 -4.09
N THR A 105 -5.20 -8.10 -2.84
CA THR A 105 -4.85 -8.97 -1.72
C THR A 105 -6.07 -9.17 -0.84
N ILE A 106 -6.48 -10.43 -0.70
CA ILE A 106 -7.54 -10.81 0.22
C ILE A 106 -7.00 -10.81 1.65
N THR A 107 -7.48 -9.88 2.48
CA THR A 107 -7.16 -9.84 3.91
C THR A 107 -8.27 -10.49 4.71
N TYR A 108 -8.03 -11.70 5.24
CA TYR A 108 -8.99 -12.36 6.13
C TYR A 108 -9.02 -11.72 7.52
N VAL A 109 -10.22 -11.45 8.02
CA VAL A 109 -10.45 -10.99 9.39
C VAL A 109 -10.78 -12.21 10.26
N THR A 110 -10.09 -12.33 11.39
CA THR A 110 -10.25 -13.43 12.34
C THR A 110 -10.73 -12.95 13.70
N SER A 111 -11.50 -13.80 14.37
CA SER A 111 -11.92 -13.66 15.76
C SER A 111 -11.83 -15.01 16.44
N ARG A 112 -11.11 -15.07 17.58
CA ARG A 112 -10.87 -16.31 18.34
C ARG A 112 -10.38 -17.48 17.46
N GLY A 113 -9.49 -17.19 16.49
CA GLY A 113 -8.92 -18.19 15.58
C GLY A 113 -9.82 -18.61 14.40
N ARG A 114 -11.05 -18.08 14.28
CA ARG A 114 -11.94 -18.33 13.14
C ARG A 114 -11.93 -17.15 12.17
N ARG A 115 -11.87 -17.42 10.87
CA ARG A 115 -12.11 -16.41 9.82
C ARG A 115 -13.60 -16.04 9.84
N ILE A 116 -13.89 -14.74 9.90
CA ILE A 116 -15.27 -14.23 10.01
C ILE A 116 -15.63 -13.26 8.89
N ALA A 117 -14.65 -12.64 8.24
CA ALA A 117 -14.83 -11.75 7.11
C ALA A 117 -13.55 -11.71 6.27
N ALA A 118 -13.62 -11.08 5.10
CA ALA A 118 -12.47 -10.74 4.29
C ALA A 118 -12.63 -9.33 3.75
N VAL A 119 -11.52 -8.61 3.61
CA VAL A 119 -11.44 -7.35 2.86
C VAL A 119 -10.78 -7.68 1.53
N VAL A 120 -11.44 -7.33 0.44
CA VAL A 120 -11.04 -7.63 -0.94
C VAL A 120 -11.15 -6.37 -1.80
N SER A 121 -10.61 -6.41 -3.01
CA SER A 121 -10.83 -5.34 -3.98
C SER A 121 -12.32 -5.25 -4.35
N VAL A 122 -12.79 -4.06 -4.74
CA VAL A 122 -14.19 -3.90 -5.20
C VAL A 122 -14.45 -4.75 -6.44
N ALA A 123 -13.48 -4.88 -7.34
CA ALA A 123 -13.60 -5.70 -8.53
C ALA A 123 -13.84 -7.18 -8.20
N ASP A 124 -13.14 -7.73 -7.20
CA ASP A 124 -13.36 -9.11 -6.75
C ASP A 124 -14.72 -9.29 -6.08
N ALA A 125 -15.13 -8.31 -5.27
CA ALA A 125 -16.43 -8.33 -4.61
C ALA A 125 -17.58 -8.33 -5.65
N GLU A 126 -17.49 -7.48 -6.67
CA GLU A 126 -18.46 -7.40 -7.77
C GLU A 126 -18.48 -8.67 -8.62
N ALA A 127 -17.33 -9.29 -8.90
CA ALA A 127 -17.26 -10.56 -9.62
C ALA A 127 -17.96 -11.70 -8.87
N ILE A 128 -17.84 -11.75 -7.54
CA ILE A 128 -18.55 -12.72 -6.69
C ILE A 128 -20.05 -12.45 -6.69
N GLN A 129 -20.47 -11.19 -6.62
CA GLN A 129 -21.88 -10.82 -6.64
C GLN A 129 -22.54 -11.21 -7.98
N GLY A 130 -21.90 -10.88 -9.10
CA GLY A 130 -22.39 -11.26 -10.44
C GLY A 130 -22.47 -12.79 -10.64
N TYR A 131 -21.58 -13.56 -10.01
CA TYR A 131 -21.67 -15.03 -10.01
C TYR A 131 -22.92 -15.54 -9.29
N HIS A 132 -23.33 -14.91 -8.18
CA HIS A 132 -24.53 -15.32 -7.43
C HIS A 132 -25.81 -14.93 -8.17
N GLU A 133 -25.87 -13.73 -8.77
CA GLU A 133 -27.02 -13.26 -9.54
C GLU A 133 -27.27 -14.05 -10.84
N SER A 134 -26.25 -14.72 -11.39
CA SER A 134 -26.37 -15.58 -12.58
C SER A 134 -26.85 -17.01 -12.30
N ARG A 135 -26.98 -17.39 -11.02
CA ARG A 135 -27.36 -18.75 -10.58
C ARG A 135 -28.76 -18.85 -9.99
N ASP A 136 -29.46 -17.72 -9.85
CA ASP A 136 -30.89 -17.62 -9.52
C ASP A 136 -31.72 -17.38 -10.80
#